data_AF-A0A1H3GB59-F1
#
_entry.id   AF-A0A1H3GB59-F1
#
_cell.length_a   1.000
_cell.length_b   1.000
_cell.length_c   1.000
_cell.angle_alpha   90.00
_cell.angle_beta   90.00
_cell.angle_gamma   90.00
#
_symmetry.space_group_name_H-M   'P 1'
#
loop_
_entity.id
_entity.type
_entity.pdbx_description
1 polymer ?
#
loop_
_entity_poly.entity_id
_entity_poly.type
_entity_poly.pdbx_seq_one_letter_code
_entity_poly.pdbx_strand_id
1 'polypeptide(L)'
;MRADKGEIDFSALHKNSPINLLGYRVGASSPLLPGERRAILASAVSDHLPNAFGPDYLAIWGTPGTRKRYQQIQRHLRFLLKSQGAHPRRRLAANDWTADLEWLTAEFGARFAY
;
A
#
# COMPACT_ATOMS: atom_id res chain seq x y z
N MET A 1 -7.25 6.30 -30.26
CA MET A 1 -6.56 5.45 -29.28
C MET A 1 -6.85 5.99 -27.89
N ARG A 2 -7.63 5.29 -27.07
CA ARG A 2 -7.82 5.64 -25.66
C ARG A 2 -6.59 5.12 -24.91
N ALA A 3 -5.83 6.01 -24.28
CA ALA A 3 -4.80 5.61 -23.34
C ALA A 3 -5.50 4.84 -22.22
N ASP A 4 -5.26 3.53 -22.16
CA ASP A 4 -5.65 2.72 -21.03
C ASP A 4 -4.94 3.33 -19.81
N LYS A 5 -5.70 3.90 -18.88
CA LYS A 5 -5.14 4.52 -17.68
C LYS A 5 -4.47 3.39 -16.91
N GLY A 6 -3.15 3.26 -17.01
CA GLY A 6 -2.36 2.18 -16.40
C GLY A 6 -2.70 2.00 -14.92
N GLU A 7 -3.69 1.16 -14.65
CA GLU A 7 -4.22 0.85 -13.34
C GLU A 7 -3.63 -0.51 -12.95
N ILE A 8 -3.10 -0.59 -11.73
CA ILE A 8 -2.51 -1.85 -11.26
C ILE A 8 -3.66 -2.80 -10.98
N ASP A 9 -3.68 -3.92 -11.70
CA ASP A 9 -4.45 -5.08 -11.26
C ASP A 9 -3.71 -5.74 -10.08
N PHE A 10 -4.11 -5.36 -8.88
CA PHE A 10 -3.56 -5.93 -7.66
C PHE A 10 -3.91 -7.41 -7.46
N SER A 11 -4.90 -7.95 -8.18
CA SER A 11 -5.28 -9.37 -8.08
C SER A 11 -4.14 -10.29 -8.51
N ALA A 12 -3.44 -9.92 -9.60
CA ALA A 12 -2.31 -10.65 -10.14
C ALA A 12 -1.01 -10.49 -9.31
N LEU A 13 -0.91 -9.48 -8.45
CA LEU A 13 0.38 -9.03 -7.89
C LEU A 13 0.40 -8.83 -6.37
N HIS A 14 -0.62 -9.30 -5.64
CA HIS A 14 -0.74 -9.02 -4.19
C HIS A 14 0.45 -9.51 -3.34
N LYS A 15 1.16 -10.58 -3.75
CA LYS A 15 2.37 -11.07 -3.05
C LYS A 15 3.64 -10.28 -3.41
N ASN A 16 3.59 -9.52 -4.50
CA ASN A 16 4.71 -8.82 -5.11
C ASN A 16 4.42 -7.32 -5.16
N SER A 17 3.93 -6.74 -4.06
CA SER A 17 3.80 -5.29 -3.93
C SER A 17 5.06 -4.67 -3.30
N PRO A 18 5.42 -3.42 -3.62
CA PRO A 18 6.57 -2.75 -3.04
C PRO A 18 6.51 -2.62 -1.53
N ILE A 19 5.33 -2.38 -0.96
CA ILE A 19 5.20 -2.33 0.51
C ILE A 19 5.44 -3.71 1.15
N ASN A 20 5.07 -4.80 0.47
CA ASN A 20 5.38 -6.16 0.93
C ASN A 20 6.89 -6.44 0.88
N LEU A 21 7.60 -5.94 -0.14
CA LEU A 21 9.06 -6.04 -0.22
C LEU A 21 9.78 -5.20 0.84
N LEU A 22 9.21 -4.04 1.20
CA LEU A 22 9.68 -3.23 2.32
C LEU A 22 9.36 -3.84 3.69
N GLY A 23 8.77 -5.04 3.73
CA GLY A 23 8.52 -5.78 4.96
C GLY A 23 7.17 -5.52 5.60
N TYR A 24 6.24 -4.79 4.96
CA TYR A 24 4.90 -4.57 5.51
C TYR A 24 4.16 -5.90 5.71
N ARG A 25 3.75 -6.18 6.94
CA ARG A 25 3.01 -7.40 7.34
C ARG A 25 1.95 -7.03 8.37
N VAL A 26 0.82 -7.73 8.36
CA VAL A 26 -0.33 -7.52 9.26
C VAL A 26 -0.88 -8.84 9.79
N GLY A 27 -1.78 -8.76 10.78
CA GLY A 27 -2.47 -9.92 11.32
C GLY A 27 -1.65 -10.69 12.34
N ALA A 28 -2.21 -11.82 12.80
CA ALA A 28 -1.71 -12.54 13.97
C ALA A 28 -0.29 -13.12 13.80
N SER A 29 0.15 -13.32 12.56
CA SER A 29 1.50 -13.82 12.25
C SER A 29 2.51 -12.69 11.99
N SER A 30 2.09 -11.42 12.03
CA SER A 30 3.00 -10.30 11.87
C SER A 30 3.70 -10.00 13.19
N PRO A 31 5.04 -9.89 13.22
CA PRO A 31 5.75 -9.41 14.39
C PRO A 31 5.65 -7.88 14.56
N LEU A 32 5.08 -7.17 13.57
CA LEU A 32 5.13 -5.72 13.51
C LEU A 32 4.05 -5.06 14.38
N LEU A 33 4.51 -4.13 15.21
CA LEU A 33 3.68 -3.19 15.94
C LEU A 33 3.10 -2.12 14.99
N PRO A 34 1.99 -1.45 15.36
CA PRO A 34 1.37 -0.41 14.52
C PRO A 34 2.35 0.70 14.10
N GLY A 35 3.24 1.14 14.99
CA GLY A 35 4.24 2.16 14.67
C GLY A 35 5.22 1.74 13.58
N GLU A 36 5.67 0.49 13.61
CA GLU A 36 6.62 -0.06 12.62
C GLU A 36 5.96 -0.20 11.25
N ARG A 37 4.71 -0.67 11.21
CA ARG A 37 3.93 -0.73 9.98
C ARG A 37 3.76 0.64 9.34
N ARG A 38 3.44 1.65 10.15
CA ARG A 38 3.27 3.03 9.72
C ARG A 38 4.59 3.65 9.24
N ALA A 39 5.70 3.36 9.89
CA ALA A 39 7.02 3.77 9.44
C ALA A 39 7.35 3.18 8.05
N ILE A 40 7.05 1.91 7.81
CA ILE A 40 7.20 1.28 6.49
C ILE A 40 6.32 1.97 5.45
N LEU A 41 5.06 2.27 5.79
CA LEU A 41 4.14 2.97 4.87
C LEU A 41 4.61 4.41 4.60
N ALA A 42 5.12 5.13 5.60
CA ALA A 42 5.70 6.47 5.43
C ALA A 42 6.91 6.46 4.50
N SER A 43 7.81 5.50 4.69
CA SER A 43 8.95 5.28 3.79
C SER A 43 8.50 4.92 2.38
N ALA A 44 7.50 4.04 2.23
CA ALA A 44 6.94 3.73 0.92
C ALA A 44 6.32 4.95 0.21
N VAL A 45 5.78 5.91 0.96
CA VAL A 45 5.30 7.19 0.40
C VAL A 45 6.47 8.07 0.00
N SER A 46 7.49 8.21 0.84
CA SER A 46 8.47 9.30 0.75
C SER A 46 9.77 8.92 0.04
N ASP A 47 10.10 7.63 0.01
CA ASP A 47 11.39 7.12 -0.45
C ASP A 47 11.28 6.35 -1.77
N HIS A 48 12.45 6.10 -2.37
CA HIS A 48 12.56 5.23 -3.53
C HIS A 48 12.19 3.79 -3.15
N LEU A 49 11.34 3.18 -3.98
CA LEU A 49 11.02 1.76 -3.80
C LEU A 49 12.20 0.91 -4.23
N PRO A 50 12.35 -0.30 -3.66
CA PRO A 50 13.33 -1.25 -4.14
C PRO A 50 13.18 -1.47 -5.64
N ASN A 51 14.30 -1.45 -6.38
CA ASN A 51 14.35 -1.75 -7.82
C ASN A 51 14.21 -3.26 -8.12
N ALA A 52 13.42 -3.95 -7.31
CA ALA A 52 13.10 -5.37 -7.47
C ALA A 52 11.99 -5.60 -8.52
N PHE A 53 11.36 -4.52 -8.99
CA PHE A 53 10.41 -4.52 -10.07
C PHE A 53 10.98 -3.74 -11.26
N GLY A 54 10.61 -4.13 -12.48
CA GLY A 54 10.98 -3.36 -13.67
C GLY A 54 10.51 -1.90 -13.59
N PRO A 55 11.20 -0.98 -14.28
CA PRO A 55 10.93 0.46 -14.22
C PRO A 55 9.47 0.80 -14.56
N ASP A 56 8.88 0.06 -15.50
CA ASP A 56 7.48 0.23 -15.91
C ASP A 56 6.52 -0.01 -14.75
N TYR A 57 6.75 -1.05 -13.93
CA TYR A 57 5.91 -1.34 -12.78
C TYR A 57 6.03 -0.27 -11.70
N LEU A 58 7.26 0.17 -11.40
CA LEU A 58 7.50 1.23 -10.42
C LEU A 58 6.88 2.57 -10.87
N ALA A 59 6.88 2.87 -12.16
CA ALA A 59 6.24 4.05 -12.71
C ALA A 59 4.72 4.08 -12.43
N ILE A 60 4.07 2.92 -12.36
CA ILE A 60 2.64 2.84 -12.00
C ILE A 60 2.42 3.19 -10.52
N TRP A 61 3.35 2.85 -9.64
CA TRP A 61 3.33 3.30 -8.25
C TRP A 61 3.67 4.79 -8.09
N GLY A 62 4.16 5.46 -9.11
CA GLY A 62 4.52 6.88 -9.07
C GLY A 62 5.87 7.14 -8.38
N THR A 63 6.35 8.37 -8.46
CA THR A 63 7.62 8.78 -7.84
C THR A 63 7.47 9.05 -6.34
N PRO A 64 8.56 9.01 -5.57
CA PRO A 64 8.51 9.27 -4.13
C PRO A 64 7.92 10.66 -3.81
N GLY A 65 7.17 10.74 -2.71
CA GLY A 65 6.57 11.97 -2.21
C GLY A 65 5.45 12.53 -3.09
N THR A 66 4.94 11.78 -4.07
CA THR A 66 3.85 12.24 -4.94
C THR A 66 2.48 11.76 -4.51
N ARG A 67 1.45 12.52 -4.91
CA ARG A 67 0.05 12.12 -4.76
C ARG A 67 -0.26 10.76 -5.39
N LYS A 68 0.35 10.46 -6.56
CA LYS A 68 0.21 9.16 -7.22
C LYS A 68 0.70 8.03 -6.31
N ARG A 69 1.87 8.20 -5.67
CA ARG A 69 2.41 7.20 -4.74
C ARG A 69 1.51 6.95 -3.55
N TYR A 70 1.07 8.02 -2.90
CA TYR A 70 0.12 7.95 -1.79
C TYR A 70 -1.18 7.22 -2.20
N GLN A 71 -1.78 7.60 -3.32
CA GLN A 71 -3.01 6.99 -3.81
C GLN A 71 -2.85 5.50 -4.12
N GLN A 72 -1.69 5.10 -4.66
CA GLN A 72 -1.44 3.69 -4.97
C GLN A 72 -1.26 2.82 -3.73
N ILE A 73 -0.61 3.34 -2.68
CA ILE A 73 -0.54 2.65 -1.39
C ILE A 73 -1.95 2.51 -0.79
N GLN A 74 -2.76 3.57 -0.78
CA GLN A 74 -4.14 3.49 -0.31
C GLN A 74 -5.00 2.51 -1.12
N ARG A 75 -4.87 2.52 -2.45
CA ARG A 75 -5.57 1.58 -3.35
C ARG A 75 -5.17 0.15 -3.04
N HIS A 76 -3.89 -0.11 -2.79
CA HIS A 76 -3.42 -1.44 -2.43
C HIS A 76 -3.99 -1.93 -1.08
N LEU A 77 -3.99 -1.09 -0.04
CA LEU A 77 -4.59 -1.45 1.26
C LEU A 77 -6.10 -1.71 1.13
N ARG A 78 -6.83 -0.87 0.39
CA ARG A 78 -8.26 -1.08 0.10
C ARG A 78 -8.51 -2.37 -0.67
N PHE A 79 -7.64 -2.71 -1.62
CA PHE A 79 -7.70 -3.98 -2.33
C PHE A 79 -7.51 -5.17 -1.37
N LEU A 80 -6.55 -5.10 -0.44
CA LEU A 80 -6.33 -6.16 0.55
C LEU A 80 -7.54 -6.33 1.48
N LEU A 81 -8.12 -5.22 1.95
CA LEU A 81 -9.37 -5.23 2.72
C LEU A 81 -10.51 -5.89 1.96
N LYS A 82 -10.73 -5.49 0.70
CA LYS A 82 -11.82 -6.02 -0.14
C LYS A 82 -11.62 -7.50 -0.46
N SER A 83 -10.41 -7.91 -0.80
CA SER A 83 -10.13 -9.26 -1.29
C SER A 83 -9.87 -10.28 -0.18
N GLN A 84 -9.36 -9.85 0.97
CA GLN A 84 -8.93 -10.74 2.05
C GLN A 84 -9.61 -10.45 3.39
N GLY A 85 -10.15 -9.24 3.59
CA GLY A 85 -10.69 -8.79 4.87
C GLY A 85 -11.98 -9.49 5.30
N ALA A 86 -12.76 -10.02 4.36
CA ALA A 86 -14.00 -10.75 4.66
C ALA A 86 -13.76 -12.15 5.27
N HIS A 87 -12.53 -12.68 5.16
CA HIS A 87 -12.24 -14.02 5.66
C HIS A 87 -12.14 -14.02 7.20
N PRO A 88 -12.90 -14.86 7.94
CA PRO A 88 -12.94 -14.82 9.42
C PRO A 88 -11.57 -14.94 10.09
N ARG A 89 -10.69 -15.80 9.58
CA ARG A 89 -9.31 -15.97 10.08
C ARG A 89 -8.41 -14.74 9.85
N ARG A 90 -8.84 -13.77 9.06
CA ARG A 90 -8.09 -12.55 8.73
C ARG A 90 -8.65 -11.30 9.40
N ARG A 91 -9.56 -11.44 10.37
CA ARG A 91 -10.15 -10.30 11.08
C ARG A 91 -9.12 -9.34 11.68
N LEU A 92 -8.03 -9.86 12.27
CA LEU A 92 -6.96 -9.02 12.79
C LEU A 92 -6.21 -8.27 11.68
N ALA A 93 -5.89 -8.94 10.58
CA ALA A 93 -5.28 -8.30 9.41
C ALA A 93 -6.19 -7.23 8.80
N ALA A 94 -7.50 -7.48 8.77
CA ALA A 94 -8.49 -6.49 8.32
C ALA A 94 -8.49 -5.25 9.24
N ASN A 95 -8.48 -5.44 10.56
CA ASN A 95 -8.39 -4.32 11.50
C ASN A 95 -7.09 -3.53 11.33
N ASP A 96 -5.97 -4.22 11.15
CA ASP A 96 -4.67 -3.59 10.90
C ASP A 96 -4.68 -2.76 9.61
N TRP A 97 -5.15 -3.33 8.48
CA TRP A 97 -5.24 -2.59 7.22
C TRP A 97 -6.17 -1.37 7.33
N THR A 98 -7.30 -1.49 8.02
CA THR A 98 -8.23 -0.37 8.24
C THR A 98 -7.55 0.74 9.05
N ALA A 99 -6.95 0.38 10.20
CA ALA A 99 -6.27 1.35 11.06
C ALA A 99 -5.07 2.02 10.37
N ASP A 100 -4.32 1.27 9.56
CA ASP A 100 -3.20 1.81 8.80
C ASP A 100 -3.67 2.71 7.65
N LEU A 101 -4.80 2.39 7.00
CA LEU A 101 -5.41 3.24 5.96
C LEU A 101 -5.94 4.55 6.54
N GLU A 102 -6.60 4.50 7.69
CA GLU A 102 -7.07 5.68 8.43
C GLU A 102 -5.89 6.56 8.83
N TRP A 103 -4.85 5.97 9.44
CA TRP A 103 -3.63 6.68 9.78
C TRP A 103 -2.97 7.32 8.55
N LEU A 104 -2.83 6.57 7.45
CA LEU A 104 -2.20 7.08 6.22
C LEU A 104 -2.99 8.27 5.65
N THR A 105 -4.31 8.23 5.76
CA THR A 105 -5.19 9.32 5.33
C THR A 105 -5.09 10.54 6.25
N ALA A 106 -5.00 10.34 7.56
CA ALA A 106 -4.80 11.43 8.51
C ALA A 106 -3.43 12.11 8.35
N GLU A 107 -2.37 11.30 8.17
CA GLU A 107 -0.98 11.78 8.06
C GLU A 107 -0.72 12.51 6.74
N PHE A 108 -1.13 11.91 5.61
CA PHE A 108 -0.79 12.42 4.28
C PHE A 108 -1.95 13.07 3.53
N GLY A 109 -3.17 12.97 4.04
CA GLY A 109 -4.38 13.45 3.35
C GLY A 109 -4.34 14.94 3.08
N ALA A 110 -3.95 15.76 4.06
CA ALA A 110 -3.81 17.21 3.87
C ALA A 110 -2.69 17.56 2.89
N ARG A 111 -1.57 16.82 2.93
CA ARG A 111 -0.41 17.03 2.04
C ARG A 111 -0.71 16.76 0.57
N PHE A 112 -1.64 15.85 0.29
CA PHE A 112 -2.02 15.45 -1.08
C PHE A 112 -3.47 15.76 -1.44
N ALA A 113 -4.12 16.61 -0.62
CA ALA A 113 -5.33 17.31 -1.01
C ALA A 113 -4.94 18.34 -2.08
N TYR A 114 -5.72 18.40 -3.16
CA TYR A 114 -5.50 19.18 -4.39
C TYR A 114 -4.62 18.50 -5.45
#